data_AF-A0A844GKB2-F1
#
_entry.id   AF-A0A844GKB2-F1
#
_cell.length_a   1.000
_cell.length_b   1.000
_cell.length_c   1.000
_cell.angle_alpha   90.00
_cell.angle_beta   90.00
_cell.angle_gamma   90.00
#
_symmetry.space_group_name_H-M   'P 1'
#
loop_
_entity.id
_entity.type
_entity.pdbx_description
1 polymer ?
#
loop_
_entity_poly.entity_id
_entity_poly.type
_entity_poly.pdbx_seq_one_letter_code
_entity_poly.pdbx_strand_id
1 'polypeptide(L)'
;MMDTPIITLYYRESDPMKRKMFLDQSIAAGEEEEANAIRKELWEIRYGGKSEVPDTPADGYLALWMALEFNKNASSRLFGAKSARREIVKNLQKMKITEYQGKSALHQELLFRECCHMVRTYMELCEKDKTYNTTLCGIVPISEKSAKNKLHRDIYETAIQVPADVNMQEELGIITRAAKTAYEDYFPGEGGL
;
A
#
# COMPACT_ATOMS: atom_id res chain seq x y z
N MET A 1 -7.36 18.53 3.54
CA MET A 1 -8.30 18.81 2.44
C MET A 1 -9.60 18.11 2.78
N MET A 2 -10.75 18.76 2.62
CA MET A 2 -12.05 18.08 2.74
C MET A 2 -12.35 17.48 1.37
N ASP A 3 -12.45 16.16 1.31
CA ASP A 3 -12.75 15.48 0.04
C ASP A 3 -14.17 15.80 -0.42
N THR A 4 -14.34 15.87 -1.73
CA THR A 4 -15.68 15.76 -2.31
C THR A 4 -16.27 14.36 -2.05
N PRO A 5 -17.60 14.20 -2.11
CA PRO A 5 -18.21 12.88 -1.98
C PRO A 5 -17.67 11.86 -2.98
N ILE A 6 -17.33 12.27 -4.22
CA ILE A 6 -16.79 11.39 -5.26
C ILE A 6 -15.37 10.95 -4.90
N ILE A 7 -14.52 11.87 -4.43
CA ILE A 7 -13.15 11.54 -4.01
C ILE A 7 -13.15 10.66 -2.75
N THR A 8 -14.13 10.83 -1.87
CA THR A 8 -14.31 9.91 -0.73
C THR A 8 -14.55 8.46 -1.22
N LEU A 9 -15.35 8.28 -2.28
CA LEU A 9 -15.58 6.96 -2.89
C LEU A 9 -14.31 6.42 -3.56
N TYR A 10 -13.56 7.26 -4.27
CA TYR A 10 -12.29 6.90 -4.90
C TYR A 10 -11.28 6.26 -3.93
N TYR A 11 -11.16 6.80 -2.71
CA TYR A 11 -10.22 6.28 -1.70
C TYR A 11 -10.77 5.13 -0.85
N ARG A 12 -12.07 4.81 -0.94
CA ARG A 12 -12.68 3.66 -0.25
C ARG A 12 -12.77 2.41 -1.13
N GLU A 13 -12.80 2.58 -2.44
CA GLU A 13 -12.95 1.50 -3.41
C GLU A 13 -11.60 0.78 -3.64
N SER A 14 -11.59 -0.55 -3.59
CA SER A 14 -10.38 -1.36 -3.81
C SER A 14 -10.26 -1.87 -5.26
N ASP A 15 -11.37 -1.93 -6.02
CA ASP A 15 -11.35 -2.32 -7.43
C ASP A 15 -10.74 -1.22 -8.32
N PRO A 16 -9.64 -1.48 -9.05
CA PRO A 16 -8.92 -0.46 -9.81
C PRO A 16 -9.77 0.29 -10.84
N MET A 17 -10.70 -0.40 -11.50
CA MET A 17 -11.50 0.17 -12.58
C MET A 17 -12.65 1.01 -12.04
N LYS A 18 -13.28 0.59 -10.92
CA LYS A 18 -14.25 1.42 -10.21
C LYS A 18 -13.59 2.63 -9.56
N ARG A 19 -12.38 2.50 -9.01
CA ARG A 19 -11.58 3.67 -8.57
C ARG A 19 -11.41 4.64 -9.74
N LYS A 20 -10.97 4.15 -10.91
CA LYS A 20 -10.81 4.99 -12.10
C LYS A 20 -12.12 5.68 -12.49
N MET A 21 -13.25 4.97 -12.43
CA MET A 21 -14.57 5.53 -12.72
C MET A 21 -14.90 6.72 -11.78
N PHE A 22 -14.66 6.61 -10.47
CA PHE A 22 -14.87 7.74 -9.55
C PHE A 22 -13.94 8.91 -9.84
N LEU A 23 -12.66 8.65 -10.15
CA LEU A 23 -11.73 9.71 -10.53
C LEU A 23 -12.18 10.43 -11.81
N ASP A 24 -12.58 9.68 -12.84
CA ASP A 24 -13.07 10.25 -14.11
C ASP A 24 -14.37 11.07 -13.89
N GLN A 25 -15.25 10.65 -12.97
CA GLN A 25 -16.44 11.41 -12.58
C GLN A 25 -16.08 12.74 -11.90
N SER A 26 -15.12 12.73 -10.97
CA SER A 26 -14.68 13.95 -10.28
C SER A 26 -14.03 14.94 -11.27
N ILE A 27 -13.22 14.44 -12.21
CA ILE A 27 -12.63 15.23 -13.30
C ILE A 27 -13.73 15.84 -14.19
N ALA A 28 -14.71 15.05 -14.61
CA ALA A 28 -15.81 15.53 -15.46
C ALA A 28 -16.69 16.57 -14.75
N ALA A 29 -16.80 16.50 -13.42
CA ALA A 29 -17.49 17.47 -12.60
C ALA A 29 -16.69 18.78 -12.37
N GLY A 30 -15.44 18.85 -12.83
CA GLY A 30 -14.56 20.01 -12.61
C GLY A 30 -14.10 20.15 -11.15
N GLU A 31 -14.18 19.08 -10.35
CA GLU A 31 -13.74 19.09 -8.97
C GLU A 31 -12.22 18.98 -8.89
N GLU A 32 -11.62 19.69 -7.93
CA GLU A 32 -10.21 19.57 -7.51
C GLU A 32 -9.20 19.42 -8.69
N GLU A 33 -9.30 20.26 -9.72
CA GLU A 33 -8.59 20.09 -11.01
C GLU A 33 -7.08 19.75 -10.87
N GLU A 34 -6.34 20.52 -10.06
CA GLU A 34 -4.92 20.27 -9.81
C GLU A 34 -4.67 18.93 -9.10
N ALA A 35 -5.45 18.61 -8.06
CA ALA A 35 -5.29 17.37 -7.32
C ALA A 35 -5.70 16.15 -8.17
N ASN A 36 -6.72 16.29 -9.00
CA ASN A 36 -7.20 15.24 -9.88
C ASN A 36 -6.24 14.94 -11.03
N ALA A 37 -5.52 15.94 -11.54
CA ALA A 37 -4.39 15.71 -12.45
C ALA A 37 -3.34 14.79 -11.80
N ILE A 38 -2.95 15.08 -10.56
CA ILE A 38 -1.97 14.28 -9.81
C ILE A 38 -2.51 12.87 -9.48
N ARG A 39 -3.79 12.74 -9.06
CA ARG A 39 -4.42 11.43 -8.81
C ARG A 39 -4.44 10.59 -10.07
N LYS A 40 -4.70 11.19 -11.23
CA LYS A 40 -4.68 10.50 -12.52
C LYS A 40 -3.28 9.96 -12.84
N GLU A 41 -2.25 10.78 -12.69
CA GLU A 41 -0.86 10.33 -12.86
C GLU A 41 -0.51 9.18 -11.90
N LEU A 42 -0.86 9.30 -10.62
CA LEU A 42 -0.62 8.25 -9.62
C LEU A 42 -1.37 6.95 -9.96
N TRP A 43 -2.62 7.05 -10.41
CA TRP A 43 -3.41 5.89 -10.84
C TRP A 43 -2.74 5.21 -12.04
N GLU A 44 -2.29 5.97 -13.04
CA GLU A 44 -1.58 5.44 -14.22
C GLU A 44 -0.24 4.80 -13.84
N ILE A 45 0.52 5.39 -12.90
CA ILE A 45 1.76 4.79 -12.39
C ILE A 45 1.47 3.47 -11.67
N ARG A 46 0.43 3.44 -10.83
CA ARG A 46 0.07 2.28 -10.02
C ARG A 46 -0.46 1.12 -10.86
N TYR A 47 -1.30 1.39 -11.85
CA TYR A 47 -2.03 0.37 -12.62
C TYR A 47 -1.58 0.22 -14.08
N GLY A 48 -0.61 1.01 -14.55
CA GLY A 48 -0.12 0.98 -15.94
C GLY A 48 0.79 -0.21 -16.28
N GLY A 49 1.02 -1.14 -15.35
CA GLY A 49 1.82 -2.33 -15.58
C GLY A 49 1.08 -3.40 -16.40
N LYS A 50 1.83 -4.30 -17.03
CA LYS A 50 1.26 -5.51 -17.65
C LYS A 50 0.67 -6.41 -16.56
N SER A 51 -0.53 -6.93 -16.80
CA SER A 51 -1.16 -7.95 -15.96
C SER A 51 -1.11 -9.32 -16.61
N GLU A 52 -1.01 -10.36 -15.78
CA GLU A 52 -1.16 -11.75 -16.20
C GLU A 52 -2.64 -12.19 -16.25
N VAL A 53 -3.52 -11.43 -15.58
CA VAL A 53 -4.97 -11.66 -15.59
C VAL A 53 -5.61 -10.77 -16.64
N PRO A 54 -6.33 -11.33 -17.63
CA PRO A 54 -7.08 -10.54 -18.60
C PRO A 54 -8.02 -9.55 -17.91
N ASP A 55 -8.09 -8.33 -18.43
CA ASP A 55 -9.01 -7.26 -18.00
C ASP A 55 -8.87 -6.79 -16.53
N THR A 56 -7.82 -7.21 -15.81
CA THR A 56 -7.51 -6.74 -14.45
C THR A 56 -6.13 -6.10 -14.41
N PRO A 57 -6.00 -4.77 -14.20
CA PRO A 57 -4.68 -4.13 -14.11
C PRO A 57 -3.84 -4.68 -12.95
N ALA A 58 -2.53 -4.82 -13.16
CA ALA A 58 -1.62 -5.19 -12.07
C ALA A 58 -1.43 -3.99 -11.12
N ASP A 59 -1.56 -4.22 -9.81
CA ASP A 59 -1.32 -3.19 -8.80
C ASP A 59 0.17 -3.12 -8.44
N GLY A 60 0.87 -2.14 -9.01
CA GLY A 60 2.29 -1.92 -8.77
C GLY A 60 2.62 -1.48 -7.35
N TYR A 61 1.68 -0.85 -6.62
CA TYR A 61 1.90 -0.46 -5.23
C TYR A 61 1.78 -1.70 -4.34
N LEU A 62 0.79 -2.56 -4.58
CA LEU A 62 0.71 -3.85 -3.89
C LEU A 62 1.92 -4.73 -4.22
N ALA A 63 2.45 -4.71 -5.45
CA ALA A 63 3.69 -5.39 -5.79
C ALA A 63 4.90 -4.86 -4.99
N LEU A 64 5.00 -3.54 -4.78
CA LEU A 64 6.00 -2.94 -3.90
C LEU A 64 5.83 -3.42 -2.45
N TRP A 65 4.60 -3.45 -1.92
CA TRP A 65 4.32 -3.99 -0.60
C TRP A 65 4.74 -5.45 -0.46
N MET A 66 4.39 -6.29 -1.45
CA MET A 66 4.80 -7.70 -1.48
C MET A 66 6.32 -7.85 -1.54
N ALA A 67 7.04 -6.98 -2.27
CA ALA A 67 8.50 -6.99 -2.27
C ALA A 67 9.09 -6.71 -0.87
N LEU A 68 8.45 -5.86 -0.06
CA LEU A 68 8.86 -5.66 1.33
C LEU A 68 8.55 -6.90 2.19
N GLU A 69 7.36 -7.48 2.05
CA GLU A 69 6.97 -8.73 2.74
C GLU A 69 7.96 -9.88 2.49
N PHE A 70 8.37 -10.10 1.24
CA PHE A 70 9.37 -11.13 0.89
C PHE A 70 10.78 -10.86 1.47
N ASN A 71 11.03 -9.62 1.89
CA ASN A 71 12.31 -9.19 2.44
C ASN A 71 12.30 -9.02 3.97
N LYS A 72 11.24 -9.42 4.69
CA LYS A 72 11.17 -9.44 6.18
C LYS A 72 12.38 -10.08 6.88
N ASN A 73 12.97 -11.10 6.26
CA ASN A 73 14.14 -11.82 6.77
C ASN A 73 15.39 -11.56 5.91
N ALA A 74 15.56 -10.36 5.35
CA ALA A 74 16.72 -10.04 4.50
C ALA A 74 18.02 -9.95 5.30
N SER A 75 17.98 -9.47 6.54
CA SER A 75 19.13 -9.30 7.43
C SER A 75 19.78 -10.62 7.85
N SER A 76 19.01 -11.71 7.91
CA SER A 76 19.49 -13.04 8.31
C SER A 76 20.16 -13.84 7.17
N ARG A 77 20.09 -13.35 5.93
CA ARG A 77 20.68 -14.00 4.75
C ARG A 77 22.05 -13.41 4.41
N LEU A 78 23.01 -14.25 3.99
CA LEU A 78 24.31 -13.77 3.49
C LEU A 78 24.08 -12.81 2.30
N PHE A 79 24.57 -11.57 2.43
CA PHE A 79 24.33 -10.46 1.49
C PHE A 79 22.85 -10.09 1.24
N GLY A 80 21.92 -10.60 2.05
CA GLY A 80 20.48 -10.45 1.85
C GLY A 80 20.03 -8.99 1.92
N ALA A 81 20.51 -8.22 2.90
CA ALA A 81 20.18 -6.79 3.04
C ALA A 81 20.56 -5.98 1.79
N LYS A 82 21.71 -6.28 1.16
CA LYS A 82 22.16 -5.58 -0.07
C LYS A 82 21.27 -5.91 -1.27
N SER A 83 20.86 -7.18 -1.41
CA SER A 83 19.95 -7.60 -2.49
C SER A 83 18.55 -7.00 -2.29
N ALA A 84 18.03 -7.07 -1.06
CA ALA A 84 16.75 -6.50 -0.68
C ALA A 84 16.72 -4.99 -0.97
N ARG A 85 17.73 -4.24 -0.54
CA ARG A 85 17.84 -2.81 -0.84
C ARG A 85 17.80 -2.53 -2.34
N ARG A 86 18.50 -3.31 -3.16
CA ARG A 86 18.49 -3.14 -4.63
C ARG A 86 17.09 -3.37 -5.22
N GLU A 87 16.39 -4.41 -4.78
CA GLU A 87 15.04 -4.72 -5.22
C GLU A 87 14.03 -3.65 -4.79
N ILE A 88 14.11 -3.21 -3.54
CA ILE A 88 13.25 -2.17 -2.97
C ILE A 88 13.45 -0.85 -3.72
N VAL A 89 14.70 -0.41 -3.92
CA VAL A 89 15.02 0.81 -4.69
C VAL A 89 14.44 0.73 -6.10
N LYS A 90 14.56 -0.41 -6.78
CA LYS A 90 13.98 -0.59 -8.11
C LYS A 90 12.46 -0.44 -8.11
N ASN A 91 11.77 -0.99 -7.11
CA ASN A 91 10.31 -0.84 -7.00
C ASN A 91 9.90 0.60 -6.67
N LEU A 92 10.60 1.28 -5.74
CA LEU A 92 10.37 2.69 -5.42
C LEU A 92 10.53 3.59 -6.64
N GLN A 93 11.57 3.36 -7.45
CA GLN A 93 11.80 4.08 -8.71
C GLN A 93 10.70 3.81 -9.74
N LYS A 94 10.33 2.53 -9.93
CA LYS A 94 9.27 2.13 -10.86
C LYS A 94 7.94 2.80 -10.51
N MET A 95 7.61 2.86 -9.21
CA MET A 95 6.39 3.48 -8.69
C MET A 95 6.52 4.99 -8.42
N LYS A 96 7.65 5.59 -8.81
CA LYS A 96 7.96 7.02 -8.65
C LYS A 96 7.79 7.57 -7.23
N ILE A 97 7.89 6.72 -6.20
CA ILE A 97 7.67 7.11 -4.80
C ILE A 97 8.67 8.19 -4.38
N THR A 98 9.97 7.96 -4.64
CA THR A 98 11.03 8.94 -4.32
C THR A 98 10.89 10.24 -5.11
N GLU A 99 10.46 10.16 -6.37
CA GLU A 99 10.24 11.34 -7.22
C GLU A 99 9.12 12.21 -6.65
N TYR A 100 7.97 11.62 -6.30
CA TYR A 100 6.81 12.35 -5.78
C TYR A 100 7.03 12.88 -4.35
N GLN A 101 7.84 12.19 -3.54
CA GLN A 101 8.28 12.73 -2.25
C GLN A 101 9.07 14.04 -2.39
N GLY A 102 9.77 14.25 -3.50
CA GLY A 102 10.50 15.49 -3.79
C GLY A 102 9.69 16.59 -4.47
N LYS A 103 8.39 16.37 -4.78
CA LYS A 103 7.50 17.34 -5.43
C LYS A 103 6.78 18.23 -4.40
N SER A 104 5.75 18.95 -4.83
CA SER A 104 4.96 19.85 -3.98
C SER A 104 4.25 19.11 -2.82
N ALA A 105 3.85 19.86 -1.80
CA ALA A 105 3.10 19.30 -0.65
C ALA A 105 1.82 18.55 -1.09
N LEU A 106 1.16 19.01 -2.16
CA LEU A 106 -0.01 18.33 -2.71
C LEU A 106 0.35 16.95 -3.30
N HIS A 107 1.48 16.82 -4.00
CA HIS A 107 1.95 15.53 -4.50
C HIS A 107 2.29 14.58 -3.35
N GLN A 108 2.98 15.08 -2.32
CA GLN A 108 3.35 14.29 -1.14
C GLN A 108 2.11 13.79 -0.40
N GLU A 109 1.09 14.64 -0.24
CA GLU A 109 -0.19 14.29 0.38
C GLU A 109 -0.94 13.23 -0.43
N LEU A 110 -1.09 13.42 -1.74
CA LEU A 110 -1.81 12.46 -2.59
C LEU A 110 -1.07 11.12 -2.70
N LEU A 111 0.26 11.15 -2.74
CA LEU A 111 1.08 9.93 -2.67
C LEU A 111 0.87 9.21 -1.32
N PHE A 112 0.91 9.95 -0.21
CA PHE A 112 0.68 9.39 1.12
C PHE A 112 -0.68 8.70 1.21
N ARG A 113 -1.72 9.29 0.62
CA ARG A 113 -3.06 8.70 0.55
C ARG A 113 -3.11 7.42 -0.29
N GLU A 114 -2.41 7.37 -1.43
CA GLU A 114 -2.26 6.13 -2.20
C GLU A 114 -1.49 5.04 -1.42
N CYS A 115 -0.48 5.42 -0.63
CA CYS A 115 0.19 4.48 0.27
C CYS A 115 -0.74 3.99 1.40
N CYS A 116 -1.58 4.85 1.98
CA CYS A 116 -2.57 4.43 2.99
C CYS A 116 -3.57 3.45 2.38
N HIS A 117 -4.05 3.76 1.17
CA HIS A 117 -4.91 2.88 0.41
C HIS A 117 -4.24 1.52 0.12
N MET A 118 -2.98 1.50 -0.29
CA MET A 118 -2.23 0.26 -0.53
C MET A 118 -2.22 -0.63 0.72
N VAL A 119 -1.90 -0.08 1.89
CA VAL A 119 -1.87 -0.85 3.15
C VAL A 119 -3.28 -1.35 3.51
N ARG A 120 -4.30 -0.50 3.40
CA ARG A 120 -5.69 -0.91 3.60
C ARG A 120 -6.10 -2.04 2.67
N THR A 121 -5.82 -1.95 1.38
CA THR A 121 -6.12 -3.01 0.41
C THR A 121 -5.45 -4.31 0.80
N TYR A 122 -4.18 -4.28 1.25
CA TYR A 122 -3.50 -5.48 1.75
C TYR A 122 -4.21 -6.07 2.97
N MET A 123 -4.59 -5.25 3.96
CA MET A 123 -5.32 -5.71 5.14
C MET A 123 -6.67 -6.35 4.78
N GLU A 124 -7.44 -5.72 3.88
CA GLU A 124 -8.72 -6.26 3.39
C GLU A 124 -8.53 -7.60 2.64
N LEU A 125 -7.43 -7.76 1.89
CA LEU A 125 -7.10 -9.02 1.24
C LEU A 125 -6.79 -10.12 2.26
N CYS A 126 -5.97 -9.82 3.28
CA CYS A 126 -5.66 -10.75 4.37
C CYS A 126 -6.90 -11.17 5.17
N GLU A 127 -7.82 -10.24 5.44
CA GLU A 127 -9.07 -10.54 6.16
C GLU A 127 -9.98 -11.48 5.36
N LYS A 128 -10.09 -11.28 4.04
CA LYS A 128 -10.95 -12.08 3.17
C LYS A 128 -10.35 -13.44 2.80
N ASP A 129 -9.04 -13.63 2.99
CA ASP A 129 -8.34 -14.85 2.63
C ASP A 129 -8.59 -15.98 3.66
N LYS A 130 -9.28 -17.03 3.21
CA LYS A 130 -9.60 -18.21 4.04
C LYS A 130 -8.36 -19.05 4.42
N THR A 131 -7.32 -19.03 3.59
CA THR A 131 -6.04 -19.71 3.84
C THR A 131 -5.19 -18.91 4.83
N TYR A 132 -5.24 -17.58 4.75
CA TYR A 132 -4.53 -16.71 5.71
C TYR A 132 -5.05 -16.89 7.14
N ASN A 133 -6.37 -17.11 7.29
CA ASN A 133 -7.07 -17.21 8.56
C ASN A 133 -7.20 -18.65 9.11
N THR A 134 -6.32 -19.55 8.70
CA THR A 134 -6.35 -20.96 9.13
C THR A 134 -4.97 -21.46 9.56
N THR A 135 -4.95 -22.44 10.46
CA THR A 135 -3.78 -23.24 10.86
C THR A 135 -3.92 -24.66 10.32
N LEU A 136 -2.85 -25.48 10.46
CA LEU A 136 -2.81 -26.89 10.03
C LEU A 136 -3.19 -27.08 8.55
N CYS A 137 -2.29 -26.68 7.64
CA CYS A 137 -2.47 -26.83 6.19
C CYS A 137 -3.74 -26.17 5.63
N GLY A 138 -4.24 -25.10 6.25
CA GLY A 138 -5.37 -24.32 5.74
C GLY A 138 -6.76 -24.77 6.23
N ILE A 139 -6.81 -25.64 7.25
CA ILE A 139 -8.04 -26.37 7.60
C ILE A 139 -8.72 -25.80 8.85
N VAL A 140 -7.96 -25.38 9.87
CA VAL A 140 -8.52 -24.98 11.17
C VAL A 140 -8.56 -23.46 11.29
N PRO A 141 -9.74 -22.81 11.31
CA PRO A 141 -9.83 -21.36 11.46
C PRO A 141 -9.15 -20.89 12.74
N ILE A 142 -8.39 -19.79 12.64
CA ILE A 142 -7.84 -19.12 13.83
C ILE A 142 -8.88 -18.19 14.43
N SER A 143 -8.73 -17.87 15.72
CA SER A 143 -9.58 -16.86 16.36
C SER A 143 -9.38 -15.49 15.71
N GLU A 144 -10.41 -14.65 15.75
CA GLU A 144 -10.33 -13.26 15.28
C GLU A 144 -9.18 -12.49 15.93
N LYS A 145 -8.97 -12.67 17.25
CA LYS A 145 -7.83 -12.12 17.98
C LYS A 145 -6.49 -12.60 17.42
N SER A 146 -6.38 -13.88 17.06
CA SER A 146 -5.17 -14.45 16.46
C SER A 146 -4.94 -13.93 15.05
N ALA A 147 -5.99 -13.80 14.22
CA ALA A 147 -5.92 -13.22 12.89
C ALA A 147 -5.43 -11.77 12.94
N LYS A 148 -6.00 -10.98 13.85
CA LYS A 148 -5.60 -9.59 14.08
C LYS A 148 -4.15 -9.47 14.55
N ASN A 149 -3.73 -10.29 15.53
CA ASN A 149 -2.33 -10.28 16.00
C ASN A 149 -1.35 -10.68 14.89
N LYS A 150 -1.74 -11.61 14.02
CA LYS A 150 -0.95 -12.00 12.85
C LYS A 150 -0.83 -10.83 11.86
N LEU A 151 -1.95 -10.17 11.55
CA LEU A 151 -1.97 -9.01 10.68
C LEU A 151 -1.14 -7.86 11.25
N HIS A 152 -1.31 -7.53 12.54
CA HIS A 152 -0.49 -6.53 13.25
C HIS A 152 1.00 -6.79 13.05
N ARG A 153 1.45 -8.01 13.35
CA ARG A 153 2.85 -8.41 13.19
C ARG A 153 3.29 -8.30 11.73
N ASP A 154 2.48 -8.74 10.77
CA ASP A 154 2.83 -8.68 9.37
C ASP A 154 3.03 -7.24 8.88
N ILE A 155 2.12 -6.33 9.25
CA ILE A 155 2.25 -4.90 8.93
C ILE A 155 3.47 -4.29 9.63
N TYR A 156 3.69 -4.59 10.92
CA TYR A 156 4.84 -4.10 11.68
C TYR A 156 6.16 -4.54 11.05
N GLU A 157 6.31 -5.83 10.79
CA GLU A 157 7.53 -6.38 10.20
C GLU A 157 7.81 -5.75 8.83
N THR A 158 6.79 -5.56 8.00
CA THR A 158 6.95 -4.99 6.65
C THR A 158 7.20 -3.50 6.64
N ALA A 159 6.44 -2.72 7.40
CA ALA A 159 6.48 -1.26 7.32
C ALA A 159 7.45 -0.62 8.31
N ILE A 160 7.94 -1.36 9.31
CA ILE A 160 8.83 -0.84 10.36
C ILE A 160 10.14 -1.63 10.41
N GLN A 161 10.07 -2.96 10.52
CA GLN A 161 11.29 -3.78 10.67
C GLN A 161 12.12 -3.83 9.38
N VAL A 162 11.50 -4.10 8.22
CA VAL A 162 12.22 -4.15 6.93
C VAL A 162 12.99 -2.84 6.66
N PRO A 163 12.38 -1.63 6.75
CA PRO A 163 13.13 -0.39 6.59
C PRO A 163 14.36 -0.28 7.50
N ALA A 164 14.26 -0.72 8.76
CA ALA A 164 15.39 -0.72 9.68
C ALA A 164 16.47 -1.74 9.27
N ASP A 165 16.07 -2.96 8.91
CA ASP A 165 16.95 -4.05 8.52
C ASP A 165 17.77 -3.76 7.25
N VAL A 166 17.22 -2.99 6.32
CA VAL A 166 17.90 -2.60 5.08
C VAL A 166 18.46 -1.18 5.11
N ASN A 167 18.36 -0.49 6.24
CA ASN A 167 18.78 0.90 6.44
C ASN A 167 18.18 1.86 5.38
N MET A 168 16.86 1.81 5.22
CA MET A 168 16.07 2.60 4.28
C MET A 168 14.89 3.34 4.95
N GLN A 169 15.03 3.70 6.23
CA GLN A 169 13.97 4.37 7.00
C GLN A 169 13.57 5.72 6.38
N GLU A 170 14.50 6.43 5.75
CA GLU A 170 14.21 7.69 5.05
C GLU A 170 13.43 7.42 3.76
N GLU A 171 13.95 6.55 2.88
CA GLU A 171 13.34 6.28 1.58
C GLU A 171 11.94 5.64 1.70
N LEU A 172 11.71 4.86 2.75
CA LEU A 172 10.44 4.17 3.05
C LEU A 172 9.55 4.91 4.06
N GLY A 173 9.97 6.08 4.55
CA GLY A 173 9.29 6.79 5.63
C GLY A 173 7.81 7.08 5.36
N ILE A 174 7.45 7.41 4.11
CA ILE A 174 6.05 7.60 3.71
C ILE A 174 5.20 6.34 3.82
N ILE A 175 5.78 5.17 3.53
CA ILE A 175 5.10 3.86 3.63
C ILE A 175 4.94 3.50 5.11
N THR A 176 5.97 3.70 5.93
CA THR A 176 5.87 3.51 7.39
C THR A 176 4.76 4.37 8.00
N ARG A 177 4.71 5.65 7.62
CA ARG A 177 3.69 6.58 8.12
C ARG A 177 2.29 6.20 7.63
N ALA A 178 2.18 5.78 6.37
CA ALA A 178 0.92 5.32 5.79
C ALA A 178 0.42 4.05 6.47
N ALA A 179 1.31 3.10 6.79
CA ALA A 179 0.94 1.88 7.49
C ALA A 179 0.38 2.16 8.89
N LYS A 180 1.03 3.05 9.65
CA LYS A 180 0.54 3.49 10.97
C LYS A 180 -0.85 4.11 10.89
N THR A 181 -1.05 4.99 9.91
CA THR A 181 -2.32 5.69 9.70
C THR A 181 -3.42 4.72 9.29
N ALA A 182 -3.17 3.92 8.25
CA ALA A 182 -4.13 2.95 7.75
C ALA A 182 -4.49 1.89 8.81
N TYR A 183 -3.52 1.42 9.61
CA TYR A 183 -3.77 0.45 10.67
C TYR A 183 -4.64 1.03 11.78
N GLU A 184 -4.37 2.26 12.25
CA GLU A 184 -5.21 2.93 13.26
C GLU A 184 -6.62 3.19 12.72
N ASP A 185 -6.76 3.61 11.46
CA ASP A 185 -8.07 3.79 10.83
C ASP A 185 -8.85 2.47 10.71
N TYR A 186 -8.15 1.34 10.54
CA TYR A 186 -8.75 0.01 10.41
C TYR A 186 -9.10 -0.61 11.77
N PHE A 187 -8.29 -0.32 12.81
CA PHE A 187 -8.43 -0.84 14.17
C PHE A 187 -8.35 0.29 15.22
N PRO A 188 -9.36 1.18 15.29
CA PRO A 188 -9.28 2.39 16.12
C PRO A 188 -9.13 2.09 17.61
N GLY A 189 -8.14 2.70 18.26
CA GLY A 189 -7.92 2.61 19.70
C GLY A 189 -7.27 1.30 20.17
N GLU A 190 -6.75 0.49 19.25
CA GLU A 190 -6.25 -0.85 19.57
C GLU A 190 -4.72 -0.98 19.67
N GLY A 191 -4.01 0.15 19.84
CA GLY A 191 -2.60 0.20 20.24
C GLY A 191 -1.58 0.53 19.15
N GLY A 192 -2.02 0.87 17.93
CA GLY A 192 -1.14 1.27 16.82
C GLY A 192 -0.10 0.22 16.41
N LEU A 193 0.82 0.62 15.53
CA LEU A 193 2.01 -0.16 15.12
C LEU A 193 3.28 0.32 15.83
#